data_AF-A0A9X1Z3D4-F1
#
_entry.id   AF-A0A9X1Z3D4-F1
#
_cell.length_a   1.000
_cell.length_b   1.000
_cell.length_c   1.000
_cell.angle_alpha   90.00
_cell.angle_beta   90.00
_cell.angle_gamma   90.00
#
_symmetry.space_group_name_H-M   'P 1'
#
loop_
_entity.id
_entity.type
_entity.pdbx_description
1 polymer ?
#
loop_
_entity_poly.entity_id
_entity_poly.type
_entity_poly.pdbx_seq_one_letter_code
_entity_poly.pdbx_strand_id
1 'polypeptide(L)'
;MGHTYISFENYKRKWIFNHKDLPVSDDDKALIKPLADKSAMEVWNKWISNKSSRAEQFAKGDWPAKQDAWSATEHWQSAWDSNDNALPEAMLEHIQWPDDAVVYFCYEKYQVIETRWDVFVRNWKCFLFFDDGPILMAPKHKQALMFEQNGQYKLGMRG
;
A
#
# COMPACT_ATOMS: atom_id res chain seq x y z
N MET A 1 10.03 -0.45 20.38
CA MET A 1 10.65 -1.60 19.68
C MET A 1 10.52 -1.33 18.19
N GLY A 2 11.61 -1.44 17.44
CA GLY A 2 11.60 -1.22 15.98
C GLY A 2 11.04 -2.44 15.24
N HIS A 3 10.59 -2.24 14.00
CA HIS A 3 10.19 -3.33 13.11
C HIS A 3 11.40 -4.17 12.68
N THR A 4 11.15 -5.44 12.41
CA THR A 4 12.09 -6.39 11.81
C THR A 4 11.70 -6.63 10.35
N TYR A 5 12.70 -6.80 9.49
CA TYR A 5 12.53 -6.84 8.05
C TYR A 5 13.03 -8.17 7.47
N ILE A 6 12.44 -8.55 6.34
CA ILE A 6 12.98 -9.58 5.47
C ILE A 6 13.91 -8.87 4.48
N SER A 7 15.10 -9.42 4.25
CA SER A 7 15.98 -8.88 3.19
C SER A 7 15.26 -8.94 1.84
N PHE A 8 15.42 -7.91 1.01
CA PHE A 8 14.78 -7.85 -0.31
C PHE A 8 15.02 -9.11 -1.15
N GLU A 9 16.22 -9.70 -1.09
CA GLU A 9 16.54 -10.95 -1.78
C GLU A 9 15.71 -12.17 -1.36
N ASN A 10 15.24 -12.19 -0.11
CA ASN A 10 14.41 -13.25 0.44
C ASN A 10 12.91 -12.93 0.34
N TYR A 11 12.56 -11.76 -0.20
CA TYR A 11 11.17 -11.39 -0.41
C TYR A 11 10.59 -12.16 -1.59
N LYS A 12 9.61 -13.03 -1.30
CA LYS A 12 8.98 -13.91 -2.30
C LYS A 12 8.43 -13.16 -3.52
N ARG A 13 7.94 -11.93 -3.32
CA ARG A 13 7.36 -11.11 -4.40
C ARG A 13 8.36 -10.09 -4.97
N LYS A 14 9.67 -10.22 -4.72
CA LYS A 14 10.68 -9.30 -5.26
C LYS A 14 10.68 -9.17 -6.79
N TRP A 15 10.08 -10.13 -7.50
CA TRP A 15 9.93 -10.09 -8.95
C TRP A 15 9.12 -8.87 -9.43
N ILE A 16 8.16 -8.36 -8.64
CA ILE A 16 7.34 -7.18 -9.03
C ILE A 16 8.19 -5.91 -9.12
N PHE A 17 9.29 -5.85 -8.36
CA PHE A 17 10.24 -4.73 -8.34
C PHE A 17 11.47 -4.98 -9.23
N ASN A 18 11.52 -6.15 -9.90
CA ASN A 18 12.54 -6.50 -10.88
C ASN A 18 11.92 -6.69 -12.29
N HIS A 19 10.71 -6.17 -12.49
CA HIS A 19 10.03 -6.21 -13.77
C HIS A 19 10.77 -5.32 -14.78
N LYS A 20 11.09 -5.85 -15.97
CA LYS A 20 11.93 -5.13 -16.95
C LYS A 20 11.26 -3.86 -17.47
N ASP A 21 9.95 -3.90 -17.64
CA ASP A 21 9.17 -2.78 -18.18
C ASP A 21 8.85 -1.70 -17.12
N LEU A 22 9.05 -2.02 -15.83
CA LEU A 22 8.86 -1.10 -14.71
C LEU A 22 10.12 -1.12 -13.83
N PRO A 23 11.24 -0.58 -14.33
CA PRO A 23 12.52 -0.64 -13.63
C PRO A 23 12.48 0.21 -12.36
N VAL A 24 12.76 -0.42 -11.23
CA VAL A 24 12.97 0.25 -9.95
C VAL A 24 14.48 0.49 -9.75
N SER A 25 14.86 1.71 -9.35
CA SER A 25 16.26 2.04 -9.07
C SER A 25 16.80 1.28 -7.86
N ASP A 26 18.10 1.09 -7.77
CA ASP A 26 18.71 0.40 -6.62
C ASP A 26 18.51 1.19 -5.31
N ASP A 27 18.51 2.53 -5.39
CA ASP A 27 18.23 3.42 -4.27
C ASP A 27 16.79 3.24 -3.75
N ASP A 28 15.80 3.16 -4.66
CA ASP A 28 14.41 2.93 -4.29
C ASP A 28 14.22 1.49 -3.75
N LYS A 29 14.88 0.48 -4.35
CA LYS A 29 14.85 -0.91 -3.83
C LYS A 29 15.38 -1.01 -2.41
N ALA A 30 16.41 -0.25 -2.05
CA ALA A 30 16.94 -0.22 -0.69
C ALA A 30 15.93 0.35 0.33
N LEU A 31 14.96 1.14 -0.13
CA LEU A 31 13.89 1.73 0.68
C LEU A 31 12.60 0.91 0.68
N ILE A 32 12.44 -0.05 -0.24
CA ILE A 32 11.35 -1.03 -0.25
C ILE A 32 11.70 -2.14 0.74
N LYS A 33 11.09 -2.08 1.93
CA LYS A 33 11.43 -2.94 3.08
C LYS A 33 10.27 -3.83 3.48
N PRO A 34 10.20 -5.07 2.94
CA PRO A 34 9.22 -6.06 3.38
C PRO A 34 9.40 -6.37 4.87
N LEU A 35 8.32 -6.27 5.63
CA LEU A 35 8.33 -6.59 7.06
C LEU A 35 8.38 -8.11 7.26
N ALA A 36 9.09 -8.55 8.30
CA ALA A 36 8.99 -9.93 8.76
C ALA A 36 7.62 -10.18 9.39
N ASP A 37 7.15 -11.43 9.36
CA ASP A 37 5.78 -11.82 9.72
C ASP A 37 5.28 -11.19 11.03
N LYS A 38 6.11 -11.20 12.09
CA LYS A 38 5.75 -10.58 13.38
C LYS A 38 5.50 -9.08 13.26
N SER A 39 6.38 -8.35 12.57
CA SER A 39 6.24 -6.90 12.38
C SER A 39 5.10 -6.55 11.43
N ALA A 40 4.92 -7.29 10.35
CA ALA A 40 3.78 -7.14 9.44
C ALA A 40 2.45 -7.29 10.20
N MET A 41 2.36 -8.34 11.03
CA MET A 41 1.20 -8.62 11.87
C MET A 41 0.93 -7.49 12.88
N GLU A 42 1.98 -6.96 13.53
CA GLU A 42 1.86 -5.85 14.46
C GLU A 42 1.34 -4.57 13.76
N VAL A 43 1.86 -4.24 12.58
CA VAL A 43 1.40 -3.11 11.76
C VAL A 43 -0.07 -3.31 11.34
N TRP A 44 -0.40 -4.48 10.81
CA TRP A 44 -1.76 -4.80 10.39
C TRP A 44 -2.77 -4.73 11.55
N ASN A 45 -2.47 -5.40 12.67
CA ASN A 45 -3.35 -5.41 13.84
C ASN A 45 -3.56 -4.02 14.43
N LYS A 46 -2.53 -3.17 14.37
CA LYS A 46 -2.57 -1.81 14.91
C LYS A 46 -3.37 -0.86 14.03
N TRP A 47 -3.20 -0.94 12.71
CA TRP A 47 -3.66 0.11 11.80
C TRP A 47 -4.77 -0.30 10.85
N ILE A 48 -4.92 -1.60 10.56
CA ILE A 48 -5.88 -2.12 9.58
C ILE A 48 -7.00 -2.86 10.31
N SER A 49 -6.69 -4.01 10.92
CA SER A 49 -7.68 -4.84 11.61
C SER A 49 -6.98 -5.83 12.54
N ASN A 50 -7.50 -5.99 13.76
CA ASN A 50 -7.05 -7.04 14.68
C ASN A 50 -7.86 -8.35 14.57
N LYS A 51 -8.89 -8.40 13.71
CA LYS A 51 -9.79 -9.55 13.53
C LYS A 51 -9.64 -10.24 12.18
N SER A 52 -9.47 -9.46 11.13
CA SER A 52 -9.39 -9.93 9.74
C SER A 52 -7.93 -10.05 9.33
N SER A 53 -7.64 -10.98 8.42
CA SER A 53 -6.27 -11.20 7.91
C SER A 53 -6.04 -10.67 6.50
N ARG A 54 -7.11 -10.36 5.76
CA ARG A 54 -7.12 -9.83 4.39
C ARG A 54 -8.39 -9.02 4.14
N ALA A 55 -8.42 -8.27 3.04
CA ALA A 55 -9.50 -7.32 2.76
C ALA A 55 -10.89 -7.96 2.64
N GLU A 56 -11.01 -9.09 1.96
CA GLU A 56 -12.27 -9.83 1.78
C GLU A 56 -12.92 -10.27 3.11
N GLN A 57 -12.14 -10.30 4.20
CA GLN A 57 -12.60 -10.70 5.52
C GLN A 57 -13.03 -9.52 6.40
N PHE A 58 -12.94 -8.28 5.92
CA PHE A 58 -13.34 -7.13 6.74
C PHE A 58 -14.82 -7.22 7.13
N ALA A 59 -15.09 -7.05 8.41
CA ALA A 59 -16.41 -7.21 8.99
C ALA A 59 -16.74 -6.05 9.94
N LYS A 60 -17.92 -6.12 10.56
CA LYS A 60 -18.36 -5.13 11.54
C LYS A 60 -17.33 -4.97 12.67
N GLY A 61 -16.74 -3.78 12.75
CA GLY A 61 -15.70 -3.43 13.72
C GLY A 61 -14.35 -3.12 13.10
N ASP A 62 -14.12 -3.56 11.85
CA ASP A 62 -12.96 -3.14 11.06
C ASP A 62 -13.29 -1.79 10.42
N TRP A 63 -12.41 -0.81 10.56
CA TRP A 63 -12.64 0.52 9.97
C TRP A 63 -12.77 0.45 8.43
N PRO A 64 -12.04 -0.42 7.69
CA PRO A 64 -12.21 -0.52 6.24
C PRO A 64 -13.60 -1.00 5.81
N ALA A 65 -14.35 -1.69 6.68
CA ALA A 65 -15.71 -2.14 6.38
C ALA A 65 -16.77 -1.03 6.54
N LYS A 66 -16.40 0.13 7.10
CA LYS A 66 -17.35 1.22 7.31
C LYS A 66 -17.47 2.06 6.04
N GLN A 67 -18.70 2.36 5.61
CA GLN A 67 -18.93 3.20 4.43
C GLN A 67 -18.39 4.62 4.61
N ASP A 68 -18.48 5.18 5.82
CA ASP A 68 -17.99 6.52 6.14
C ASP A 68 -16.46 6.63 6.22
N ALA A 69 -15.74 5.51 6.16
CA ALA A 69 -14.29 5.51 6.02
C ALA A 69 -13.82 5.93 4.62
N TRP A 70 -14.70 5.87 3.61
CA TRP A 70 -14.37 6.08 2.20
C TRP A 70 -15.18 7.25 1.63
N SER A 71 -14.49 8.26 1.11
CA SER A 71 -15.10 9.49 0.60
C SER A 71 -15.34 9.46 -0.91
N ALA A 72 -14.57 8.66 -1.65
CA ALA A 72 -14.71 8.53 -3.10
C ALA A 72 -14.15 7.19 -3.60
N THR A 73 -14.62 6.77 -4.77
CA THR A 73 -14.11 5.61 -5.52
C THR A 73 -13.77 6.08 -6.93
N GLU A 74 -12.57 5.78 -7.38
CA GLU A 74 -12.03 6.19 -8.68
C GLU A 74 -11.31 5.01 -9.35
N HIS A 75 -10.83 5.20 -10.58
CA HIS A 75 -10.16 4.14 -11.35
C HIS A 75 -8.65 4.37 -11.44
N TRP A 76 -7.86 3.36 -11.08
CA TRP A 76 -6.38 3.41 -11.22
C TRP A 76 -5.89 2.67 -12.47
N GLN A 77 -6.65 1.71 -12.97
CA GLN A 77 -6.20 0.79 -14.02
C GLN A 77 -5.86 1.50 -15.33
N SER A 78 -6.66 2.49 -15.75
CA SER A 78 -6.37 3.28 -16.96
C SER A 78 -5.05 4.05 -16.87
N ALA A 79 -4.72 4.61 -15.70
CA ALA A 79 -3.44 5.25 -15.46
C ALA A 79 -2.28 4.23 -15.45
N TRP A 80 -2.55 3.04 -14.92
CA TRP A 80 -1.57 1.95 -14.86
C TRP A 80 -1.20 1.44 -16.25
N ASP A 81 -2.20 1.23 -17.12
CA ASP A 81 -2.04 0.78 -18.51
C ASP A 81 -1.40 1.84 -19.42
N SER A 82 -1.36 3.10 -18.99
CA SER A 82 -0.77 4.19 -19.76
C SER A 82 0.76 4.12 -19.80
N ASN A 83 1.38 4.76 -20.79
CA ASN A 83 2.84 4.93 -20.84
C ASN A 83 3.36 5.97 -19.83
N ASP A 84 2.48 6.79 -19.25
CA ASP A 84 2.84 7.74 -18.20
C ASP A 84 2.93 7.00 -16.86
N ASN A 85 3.94 7.33 -16.07
CA ASN A 85 4.11 6.79 -14.73
C ASN A 85 3.48 7.68 -13.65
N ALA A 86 2.80 8.76 -14.02
CA ALA A 86 2.08 9.62 -13.10
C ALA A 86 1.06 8.83 -12.26
N LEU A 87 1.05 9.08 -10.95
CA LEU A 87 -0.01 8.60 -10.06
C LEU A 87 -1.31 9.37 -10.38
N PRO A 88 -2.50 8.74 -10.28
CA PRO A 88 -3.76 9.44 -10.48
C PRO A 88 -3.86 10.73 -9.66
N GLU A 89 -4.30 11.83 -10.29
CA GLU A 89 -4.37 13.16 -9.69
C GLU A 89 -5.21 13.19 -8.41
N ALA A 90 -6.36 12.51 -8.40
CA ALA A 90 -7.21 12.41 -7.22
C ALA A 90 -6.53 11.73 -6.01
N MET A 91 -5.55 10.83 -6.22
CA MET A 91 -4.73 10.31 -5.11
C MET A 91 -3.78 11.39 -4.58
N LEU A 92 -3.13 12.16 -5.47
CA LEU A 92 -2.21 13.23 -5.09
C LEU A 92 -2.92 14.38 -4.36
N GLU A 93 -4.15 14.72 -4.77
CA GLU A 93 -4.98 15.71 -4.08
C GLU A 93 -5.41 15.22 -2.70
N HIS A 94 -5.82 13.95 -2.60
CA HIS A 94 -6.26 13.36 -1.33
C HIS A 94 -5.12 13.18 -0.34
N ILE A 95 -3.92 12.79 -0.80
CA ILE A 95 -2.77 12.48 0.04
C ILE A 95 -1.90 13.71 0.27
N GLN A 96 -1.87 14.17 1.52
CA GLN A 96 -1.10 15.35 1.96
C GLN A 96 0.08 14.92 2.83
N TRP A 97 0.81 13.89 2.41
CA TRP A 97 1.97 13.37 3.13
C TRP A 97 3.25 14.04 2.63
N PRO A 98 4.22 14.35 3.53
CA PRO A 98 5.57 14.69 3.12
C PRO A 98 6.20 13.59 2.25
N ASP A 99 7.07 13.95 1.31
CA ASP A 99 7.77 13.01 0.44
C ASP A 99 8.52 11.92 1.22
N ASP A 100 9.13 12.29 2.35
CA ASP A 100 9.89 11.40 3.22
C ASP A 100 9.02 10.64 4.24
N ALA A 101 7.69 10.78 4.19
CA ALA A 101 6.79 10.10 5.10
C ALA A 101 6.92 8.59 4.96
N VAL A 102 7.06 7.91 6.11
CA VAL A 102 7.00 6.44 6.15
C VAL A 102 5.57 5.99 5.87
N VAL A 103 5.42 5.12 4.87
CA VAL A 103 4.15 4.53 4.46
C VAL A 103 4.22 3.01 4.54
N TYR A 104 3.06 2.41 4.78
CA TYR A 104 2.86 0.97 4.74
C TYR A 104 1.92 0.62 3.59
N PHE A 105 2.37 -0.29 2.73
CA PHE A 105 1.53 -0.95 1.74
C PHE A 105 1.20 -2.35 2.25
N CYS A 106 -0.06 -2.52 2.67
CA CYS A 106 -0.54 -3.70 3.40
C CYS A 106 -1.36 -4.59 2.46
N TYR A 107 -0.75 -5.63 1.88
CA TYR A 107 -1.47 -6.62 1.06
C TYR A 107 -2.38 -7.49 1.92
N GLU A 108 -1.82 -8.06 2.99
CA GLU A 108 -2.53 -8.86 3.99
C GLU A 108 -1.72 -8.86 5.30
N LYS A 109 -2.26 -9.49 6.35
CA LYS A 109 -1.72 -9.42 7.73
C LYS A 109 -0.24 -9.76 7.88
N TYR A 110 0.28 -10.68 7.07
CA TYR A 110 1.69 -11.09 7.12
C TYR A 110 2.49 -10.58 5.91
N GLN A 111 1.93 -9.65 5.13
CA GLN A 111 2.53 -9.12 3.93
C GLN A 111 2.35 -7.61 3.89
N VAL A 112 3.31 -6.94 4.52
CA VAL A 112 3.37 -5.49 4.59
C VAL A 112 4.73 -5.05 4.12
N ILE A 113 4.74 -4.04 3.25
CA ILE A 113 5.96 -3.35 2.84
C ILE A 113 5.99 -1.99 3.52
N GLU A 114 7.09 -1.69 4.20
CA GLU A 114 7.43 -0.34 4.61
C GLU A 114 8.22 0.34 3.50
N THR A 115 7.90 1.58 3.17
CA THR A 115 8.69 2.42 2.27
C THR A 115 8.44 3.91 2.58
N ARG A 116 8.96 4.80 1.75
CA ARG A 116 8.62 6.23 1.78
C ARG A 116 7.53 6.56 0.77
N TRP A 117 6.78 7.63 1.04
CA TRP A 117 5.73 8.10 0.15
C TRP A 117 6.24 8.37 -1.27
N ASP A 118 7.34 9.12 -1.40
CA ASP A 118 7.91 9.43 -2.71
C ASP A 118 8.41 8.20 -3.48
N VAL A 119 8.96 7.21 -2.77
CA VAL A 119 9.36 5.92 -3.36
C VAL A 119 8.13 5.16 -3.86
N PHE A 120 7.03 5.16 -3.12
CA PHE A 120 5.77 4.61 -3.59
C PHE A 120 5.29 5.35 -4.84
N VAL A 121 5.23 6.69 -4.83
CA VAL A 121 4.77 7.49 -5.98
C VAL A 121 5.57 7.17 -7.25
N ARG A 122 6.90 7.08 -7.16
CA ARG A 122 7.74 6.74 -8.33
C ARG A 122 7.53 5.31 -8.84
N ASN A 123 7.14 4.39 -7.98
CA ASN A 123 7.11 2.96 -8.29
C ASN A 123 5.72 2.32 -8.13
N TRP A 124 4.66 3.13 -8.08
CA TRP A 124 3.32 2.72 -7.65
C TRP A 124 2.77 1.57 -8.48
N LYS A 125 3.05 1.56 -9.79
CA LYS A 125 2.64 0.48 -10.70
C LYS A 125 3.16 -0.89 -10.26
N CYS A 126 4.38 -0.95 -9.70
CA CYS A 126 4.96 -2.20 -9.20
C CYS A 126 4.20 -2.74 -7.99
N PHE A 127 3.69 -1.86 -7.12
CA PHE A 127 2.93 -2.28 -5.94
C PHE A 127 1.58 -2.90 -6.30
N LEU A 128 0.99 -2.48 -7.43
CA LEU A 128 -0.32 -2.92 -7.89
C LEU A 128 -0.32 -4.19 -8.75
N PHE A 129 0.82 -4.87 -8.93
CA PHE A 129 0.81 -6.26 -9.45
C PHE A 129 0.01 -7.22 -8.55
N PHE A 130 -0.24 -6.84 -7.30
CA PHE A 130 -1.19 -7.50 -6.40
C PHE A 130 -2.18 -6.47 -5.86
N ASP A 131 -3.30 -6.33 -6.54
CA ASP A 131 -4.36 -5.35 -6.31
C ASP A 131 -5.56 -5.90 -5.51
N ASP A 132 -5.38 -7.07 -4.88
CA ASP A 132 -6.41 -7.75 -4.09
C ASP A 132 -6.63 -7.12 -2.70
N GLY A 133 -7.21 -5.93 -2.69
CA GLY A 133 -7.55 -5.22 -1.46
C GLY A 133 -6.38 -4.62 -0.68
N PRO A 134 -5.19 -4.32 -1.24
CA PRO A 134 -4.13 -3.74 -0.44
C PRO A 134 -4.53 -2.35 0.05
N ILE A 135 -4.11 -2.01 1.27
CA ILE A 135 -4.33 -0.70 1.88
C ILE A 135 -3.00 0.03 2.00
N LEU A 136 -2.93 1.24 1.44
CA LEU A 136 -1.82 2.18 1.64
C LEU A 136 -2.17 3.18 2.75
N MET A 137 -1.24 3.38 3.68
CA MET A 137 -1.42 4.32 4.79
C MET A 137 -0.09 4.86 5.33
N ALA A 138 -0.11 6.05 5.93
CA ALA A 138 1.00 6.61 6.71
C ALA A 138 0.64 6.68 8.21
N PRO A 139 1.48 6.21 9.16
CA PRO A 139 1.08 6.09 10.58
C PRO A 139 0.69 7.40 11.26
N LYS A 140 1.28 8.51 10.79
CA LYS A 140 1.06 9.85 11.33
C LYS A 140 -0.15 10.56 10.69
N HIS A 141 -0.78 9.94 9.71
CA HIS A 141 -1.87 10.54 8.95
C HIS A 141 -3.11 9.64 8.97
N LYS A 142 -4.27 10.27 8.82
CA LYS A 142 -5.55 9.56 8.74
C LYS A 142 -5.87 9.10 7.32
N GLN A 143 -5.36 9.76 6.30
CA GLN A 143 -5.61 9.37 4.91
C GLN A 143 -5.19 7.91 4.67
N ALA A 144 -5.94 7.23 3.82
CA ALA A 144 -5.64 5.88 3.34
C ALA A 144 -6.17 5.72 1.91
N LEU A 145 -5.56 4.79 1.18
CA LEU A 145 -6.06 4.30 -0.10
C LEU A 145 -6.32 2.80 0.03
N MET A 146 -7.37 2.29 -0.59
CA MET A 146 -7.59 0.86 -0.78
C MET A 146 -7.76 0.56 -2.26
N PHE A 147 -6.98 -0.38 -2.78
CA PHE A 147 -7.06 -0.80 -4.18
C PHE A 147 -7.91 -2.06 -4.30
N GLU A 148 -8.61 -2.20 -5.42
CA GLU A 148 -9.53 -3.30 -5.70
C GLU A 148 -9.19 -3.96 -7.05
N GLN A 149 -9.38 -5.28 -7.14
CA GLN A 149 -9.07 -6.10 -8.33
C GLN A 149 -9.86 -5.72 -9.58
N ASN A 150 -10.93 -4.94 -9.43
CA ASN A 150 -11.74 -4.46 -10.55
C ASN A 150 -11.18 -3.17 -11.19
N GLY A 151 -9.95 -2.80 -10.86
CA GLY A 151 -9.29 -1.60 -11.38
C GLY A 151 -9.69 -0.30 -10.67
N GLN A 152 -10.40 -0.39 -9.55
CA GLN A 152 -10.82 0.76 -8.74
C GLN A 152 -9.97 0.92 -7.48
N TYR A 153 -9.97 2.14 -6.94
CA TYR A 153 -9.43 2.43 -5.62
C TYR A 153 -10.39 3.34 -4.86
N LYS A 154 -10.31 3.27 -3.53
CA LYS A 154 -11.09 4.09 -2.61
C LYS A 154 -10.18 5.09 -1.90
N LEU A 155 -10.62 6.35 -1.89
CA LEU A 155 -10.04 7.41 -1.08
C LEU A 155 -10.69 7.37 0.30
N GLY A 156 -9.89 7.28 1.36
CA GLY A 156 -10.43 7.11 2.71
C GLY A 156 -9.67 7.82 3.81
N MET A 157 -10.30 7.79 4.99
CA MET A 157 -9.80 8.30 6.25
C MET A 157 -9.98 7.24 7.32
N ARG A 158 -8.88 6.81 7.95
CA ARG A 158 -8.91 5.87 9.06
C ARG A 158 -9.60 6.50 10.27
N GLY A 159 -10.50 5.70 10.86
CA GLY A 159 -11.23 6.03 12.10
C GLY A 159 -10.37 6.03 13.35
#